data_AF-A0A1G8CAY0-F1
#
_entry.id   AF-A0A1G8CAY0-F1
#
_cell.length_a   1.000
_cell.length_b   1.000
_cell.length_c   1.000
_cell.angle_alpha   90.00
_cell.angle_beta   90.00
_cell.angle_gamma   90.00
#
_symmetry.space_group_name_H-M   'P 1'
#
loop_
_entity.id
_entity.type
_entity.pdbx_description
1 polymer ?
#
loop_
_entity_poly.entity_id
_entity_poly.type
_entity_poly.pdbx_seq_one_letter_code
_entity_poly.pdbx_strand_id
1 'polypeptide(L)' 'MSNTVHHRDDADKHDLRIHRAKQLCRQVLHDGVKKFIAGFCWHDGDDEMVVYLKGSAKPVRPCEITIPEHSND' A
#
# COMPACT_ATOMS: atom_id res chain seq x y z
N MET A 1 22.48 -9.30 -18.04
CA MET A 1 22.68 -8.15 -17.13
C MET A 1 21.32 -7.79 -16.56
N SER A 2 21.25 -7.68 -15.23
CA SER A 2 20.09 -7.97 -14.39
C SER A 2 18.99 -6.90 -14.40
N ASN A 3 17.76 -7.30 -14.72
CA ASN A 3 16.51 -6.52 -14.50
C ASN A 3 16.11 -6.39 -13.00
N THR A 4 16.96 -6.85 -12.08
CA THR A 4 16.63 -7.03 -10.66
C THR A 4 16.67 -5.73 -9.85
N VAL A 5 17.32 -4.68 -10.34
CA VAL A 5 17.49 -3.42 -9.58
C VAL A 5 16.20 -2.59 -9.56
N HIS A 6 15.51 -2.47 -10.71
CA HIS A 6 14.33 -1.61 -10.83
C HIS A 6 13.12 -2.07 -9.98
N HIS A 7 12.95 -3.38 -9.79
CA HIS A 7 11.81 -3.93 -9.07
C HIS A 7 11.84 -3.62 -7.56
N ARG A 8 13.04 -3.53 -6.96
CA ARG A 8 13.17 -3.16 -5.54
C ARG A 8 12.89 -1.68 -5.34
N ASP A 9 13.41 -0.82 -6.21
CA ASP A 9 13.19 0.62 -6.12
C ASP A 9 11.70 0.99 -6.25
N ASP A 10 10.94 0.26 -7.07
CA ASP A 10 9.52 0.51 -7.25
C ASP A 10 8.66 -0.05 -6.11
N ALA A 11 9.05 -1.18 -5.53
CA ALA A 11 8.44 -1.70 -4.30
C ALA A 11 8.67 -0.74 -3.12
N ASP A 12 9.89 -0.26 -2.93
CA ASP A 12 10.24 0.70 -1.87
C ASP A 12 9.46 2.02 -2.00
N LYS A 13 9.26 2.50 -3.23
CA LYS A 13 8.40 3.68 -3.50
C LYS A 13 6.94 3.40 -3.15
N HIS A 14 6.42 2.23 -3.51
CA HIS A 14 5.03 1.86 -3.22
C HIS A 14 4.80 1.77 -1.70
N ASP A 15 5.77 1.22 -0.98
CA ASP A 15 5.78 1.15 0.48
C ASP A 15 5.72 2.54 1.10
N LEU A 16 6.60 3.46 0.66
CA LEU A 16 6.59 4.84 1.11
C LEU A 16 5.24 5.54 0.87
N ARG A 17 4.55 5.24 -0.24
CA ARG A 17 3.21 5.77 -0.51
C ARG A 17 2.18 5.26 0.49
N ILE A 18 2.24 3.98 0.87
CA ILE A 18 1.35 3.37 1.88
C ILE A 18 1.58 4.01 3.24
N HIS A 19 2.84 4.14 3.66
CA HIS A 19 3.21 4.83 4.89
C HIS A 19 2.63 6.25 4.93
N ARG A 20 2.84 7.02 3.86
CA ARG A 20 2.35 8.40 3.75
C ARG A 20 0.83 8.47 3.75
N ALA A 21 0.15 7.57 3.04
CA ALA A 21 -1.31 7.50 3.02
C ALA A 21 -1.88 7.27 4.43
N LYS A 22 -1.26 6.39 5.23
CA LYS A 22 -1.63 6.16 6.63
C LYS A 22 -1.40 7.39 7.50
N GLN A 23 -0.20 8.00 7.44
CA GLN A 23 0.15 9.17 8.25
C GLN A 23 -0.75 10.38 8.00
N LEU A 24 -1.15 10.57 6.74
CA LEU A 24 -2.04 11.66 6.33
C LEU A 24 -3.53 11.32 6.51
N CYS A 25 -3.85 10.14 7.07
CA CYS A 25 -5.22 9.63 7.16
C CYS A 25 -5.96 9.70 5.81
N ARG A 26 -5.28 9.40 4.71
CA ARG A 26 -5.86 9.41 3.36
C ARG A 26 -6.67 8.14 3.11
N GLN A 27 -7.78 8.31 2.39
CA GLN A 27 -8.55 7.16 1.91
C GLN A 27 -7.83 6.49 0.74
N VAL A 28 -7.83 5.17 0.76
CA VAL A 28 -7.39 4.31 -0.33
C VAL A 28 -8.60 3.59 -0.92
N LEU A 29 -8.53 3.19 -2.18
CA LEU A 29 -9.57 2.41 -2.83
C LEU A 29 -9.19 0.92 -2.78
N HIS A 30 -10.14 0.08 -2.38
CA HIS A 30 -10.03 -1.38 -2.43
C HIS A 30 -11.38 -1.96 -2.83
N ASP A 31 -11.43 -2.75 -3.89
CA ASP A 31 -12.68 -3.28 -4.50
C ASP A 31 -13.73 -2.20 -4.77
N GLY A 32 -13.31 -1.03 -5.24
CA GLY A 32 -14.21 0.11 -5.50
C GLY A 32 -14.74 0.81 -4.24
N VAL A 33 -14.33 0.39 -3.04
CA VAL A 33 -14.75 0.99 -1.77
C VAL A 33 -13.62 1.83 -1.17
N LYS A 34 -13.94 3.06 -0.77
CA LYS A 34 -12.99 3.94 -0.05
C LYS A 34 -12.83 3.46 1.39
N LYS A 35 -11.61 3.16 1.80
CA LYS A 35 -11.24 2.68 3.14
C LYS A 35 -10.04 3.45 3.68
N PHE A 36 -9.77 3.36 4.97
CA PHE A 36 -8.55 3.88 5.59
C PHE A 36 -7.61 2.74 5.93
N ILE A 37 -6.30 3.01 5.87
CA ILE A 37 -5.28 2.08 6.35
C ILE A 37 -5.30 2.07 7.89
N ALA A 38 -5.55 0.90 8.47
CA ALA A 38 -5.45 0.65 9.91
C ALA A 38 -4.00 0.32 10.32
N GLY A 39 -3.31 -0.47 9.50
CA GLY A 39 -2.01 -1.04 9.80
C GLY A 39 -1.30 -1.52 8.55
N PHE A 40 -0.01 -1.81 8.67
CA PHE A 40 0.75 -2.59 7.71
C PHE A 40 1.93 -3.23 8.45
N CYS A 41 2.45 -4.34 7.93
CA CYS A 41 3.63 -4.99 8.47
C CYS A 41 4.37 -5.78 7.39
N TRP A 42 5.66 -6.00 7.66
CA TRP A 42 6.51 -6.97 6.99
C TRP A 42 6.73 -8.12 7.96
N HIS A 43 6.38 -9.34 7.59
CA HIS A 43 6.79 -10.52 8.35
C HIS A 43 8.03 -11.13 7.72
N ASP A 44 8.80 -11.85 8.54
CA ASP A 44 9.98 -12.56 8.06
C ASP A 44 9.57 -13.61 7.03
N GLY A 45 10.15 -13.48 5.82
CA GLY A 45 9.87 -14.36 4.68
C GLY A 45 8.75 -13.87 3.75
N ASP A 46 8.15 -12.71 4.01
CA ASP A 46 7.21 -12.10 3.07
C ASP A 46 7.95 -11.56 1.83
N ASP A 47 7.42 -11.83 0.65
CA ASP A 47 7.90 -11.25 -0.62
C ASP A 47 7.49 -9.77 -0.77
N GLU A 48 6.43 -9.33 -0.08
CA GLU A 48 5.94 -7.96 -0.03
C GLU A 48 5.21 -7.65 1.30
N MET A 49 5.09 -6.37 1.70
CA MET A 49 4.34 -5.99 2.91
C MET A 49 2.87 -6.44 2.81
N VAL A 50 2.20 -6.61 3.95
CA VAL A 50 0.74 -6.72 4.03
C VAL A 50 0.09 -5.46 4.61
N VAL A 51 -1.08 -5.09 4.11
CA VAL A 51 -1.83 -3.89 4.51
C VAL A 51 -3.15 -4.26 5.16
N TYR A 52 -3.47 -3.66 6.31
CA TYR A 52 -4.74 -3.82 7.01
C TYR A 52 -5.63 -2.61 6.76
N LEU A 53 -6.83 -2.83 6.23
CA LEU A 53 -7.82 -1.79 5.97
C LEU A 53 -8.90 -1.80 7.06
N LYS A 54 -9.33 -0.61 7.51
CA LYS A 54 -10.47 -0.49 8.44
C LYS A 54 -11.72 -1.12 7.83
N GLY A 55 -12.38 -1.99 8.59
CA GLY A 55 -13.59 -2.70 8.16
C GLY A 55 -13.33 -3.86 7.19
N SER A 56 -12.08 -4.24 6.93
CA SER A 56 -11.74 -5.48 6.21
C SER A 56 -11.44 -6.61 7.20
N ALA A 57 -11.96 -7.81 6.92
CA ALA A 57 -11.70 -8.99 7.74
C ALA A 57 -10.32 -9.62 7.49
N LYS A 58 -9.74 -9.38 6.31
CA LYS A 58 -8.45 -9.91 5.89
C LYS A 58 -7.50 -8.78 5.49
N PRO A 59 -6.17 -8.96 5.70
CA PRO A 59 -5.19 -8.08 5.10
C PRO A 59 -5.21 -8.19 3.57
N VAL A 60 -4.65 -7.20 2.92
CA VAL A 60 -4.59 -7.07 1.47
C VAL A 60 -3.16 -6.76 1.06
N ARG A 61 -2.82 -7.09 -0.18
CA ARG A 61 -1.53 -6.79 -0.78
C ARG A 61 -1.48 -5.31 -1.20
N PRO A 62 -0.30 -4.69 -1.21
CA PRO A 62 -0.06 -3.35 -1.73
C PRO A 62 -0.62 -3.12 -3.14
N CYS A 63 -0.54 -4.13 -4.01
CA CYS A 63 -1.03 -4.03 -5.39
C CYS A 63 -2.57 -4.09 -5.50
N GLU A 64 -3.28 -4.51 -4.45
CA GLU A 64 -4.76 -4.57 -4.41
C GLU A 64 -5.39 -3.24 -4.00
N ILE A 65 -4.58 -2.26 -3.58
CA ILE A 65 -5.06 -0.93 -3.18
C ILE A 65 -4.62 0.14 -4.17
N THR A 66 -5.53 1.08 -4.45
CA THR A 66 -5.20 2.30 -5.21
C THR A 66 -5.12 3.47 -4.24
N ILE A 67 -3.99 4.18 -4.24
CA ILE A 67 -3.82 5.44 -3.52
C ILE A 67 -4.11 6.58 -4.51
N PRO A 68 -5.25 7.28 -4.40
CA PRO A 68 -5.59 8.36 -5.31
C PRO A 68 -4.50 9.43 -5.28
N GLU A 69 -4.05 9.88 -6.44
CA GLU A 69 -3.27 11.11 -6.51
C GLU A 69 -4.21 12.28 -6.23
N HIS A 70 -3.81 13.19 -5.33
CA HIS A 70 -4.60 14.41 -5.13
C HIS A 70 -4.55 15.20 -6.45
N SER A 71 -5.70 15.36 -7.10
CA SER A 71 -5.96 16.57 -7.86
C SER A 71 -6.06 17.70 -6.83
N ASN A 72 -5.14 18.66 -6.90
CA ASN A 72 -5.31 19.94 -6.21
C ASN A 72 -6.48 20.65 -6.91
N ASP A 73 -7.69 20.52 -6.38
CA ASP A 73 -8.77 21.50 -6.56
C ASP A 73 -8.70 22.52 -5.41
#